data_AF-A0A2E7Y5Y4-F1
#
_entry.id   AF-A0A2E7Y5Y4-F1
#
_cell.length_a   1.000
_cell.length_b   1.000
_cell.length_c   1.000
_cell.angle_alpha   90.00
_cell.angle_beta   90.00
_cell.angle_gamma   90.00
#
_symmetry.space_group_name_H-M   'P 1'
#
loop_
_entity.id
_entity.type
_entity.pdbx_description
1 polymer ?
#
loop_
_entity_poly.entity_id
_entity_poly.type
_entity_poly.pdbx_seq_one_letter_code
_entity_poly.pdbx_strand_id
1 'polypeptide(L)'
;SSSALFWAAAAAIIPGAHLTIPRLGLDDGQPDAAAFKVLQEMGLGIENLEEGVRLRGPAQLHAIGTIDCDGMPDAAPALAVAACFADGQTRLTGLGTLRHKESDRVMTIAGELGRAGADVAIEGDDLVIRPVPLPDLPVTIQTWDDHRIAMALAVLGLRRGGISVSDPGCVAKSYPMFWEDLTRLYGEARSGDTA
;
A
#
# COMPACT_ATOMS: atom_id res chain seq x y z
N SER A 1 -0.16 -5.14 14.41
CA SER A 1 1.03 -4.41 13.92
C SER A 1 0.64 -3.72 12.63
N SER A 2 0.97 -2.44 12.47
CA SER A 2 0.62 -1.62 11.29
C SER A 2 1.13 -2.19 9.97
N SER A 3 2.11 -3.10 10.02
CA SER A 3 2.67 -3.78 8.85
C SER A 3 1.67 -4.64 8.07
N ALA A 4 0.62 -5.16 8.71
CA ALA A 4 -0.39 -6.00 8.05
C ALA A 4 -1.13 -5.26 6.93
N LEU A 5 -1.22 -3.94 7.03
CA LEU A 5 -1.87 -3.12 6.03
C LEU A 5 -1.13 -3.11 4.69
N PHE A 6 0.21 -3.21 4.66
CA PHE A 6 0.96 -3.29 3.40
C PHE A 6 0.64 -4.58 2.65
N TRP A 7 0.43 -5.68 3.39
CA TRP A 7 -0.04 -6.94 2.82
C TRP A 7 -1.49 -6.85 2.32
N ALA A 8 -2.34 -6.09 3.01
CA ALA A 8 -3.69 -5.81 2.54
C ALA A 8 -3.69 -4.97 1.24
N ALA A 9 -2.84 -3.95 1.16
CA ALA A 9 -2.64 -3.19 -0.07
C ALA A 9 -2.09 -4.07 -1.19
N ALA A 10 -1.12 -4.95 -0.91
CA ALA A 10 -0.59 -5.90 -1.90
C ALA A 10 -1.68 -6.82 -2.47
N ALA A 11 -2.52 -7.39 -1.61
CA ALA A 11 -3.67 -8.19 -2.05
C ALA A 11 -4.69 -7.36 -2.83
N ALA A 12 -4.95 -6.10 -2.43
CA ALA A 12 -5.91 -5.22 -3.10
C ALA A 12 -5.46 -4.83 -4.51
N ILE A 13 -4.16 -4.57 -4.71
CA ILE A 13 -3.67 -4.11 -6.02
C ILE A 13 -3.49 -5.26 -7.00
N ILE A 14 -3.31 -6.51 -6.58
CA ILE A 14 -3.09 -7.64 -7.50
C ILE A 14 -4.43 -8.34 -7.79
N PRO A 15 -4.94 -8.30 -9.04
CA PRO A 15 -6.20 -8.94 -9.36
C PRO A 15 -6.18 -10.45 -9.09
N GLY A 16 -7.19 -10.95 -8.37
CA GLY A 16 -7.28 -12.37 -8.03
C GLY A 16 -6.26 -12.86 -7.01
N ALA A 17 -5.52 -11.97 -6.33
CA ALA A 17 -4.59 -12.38 -5.28
C ALA A 17 -5.32 -13.11 -4.14
N HIS A 18 -4.64 -14.11 -3.56
CA HIS A 18 -5.11 -14.84 -2.39
C HIS A 18 -4.02 -14.81 -1.33
N LEU A 19 -4.28 -14.12 -0.22
CA LEU A 19 -3.33 -13.96 0.87
C LEU A 19 -4.01 -14.28 2.20
N THR A 20 -3.31 -14.98 3.10
CA THR A 20 -3.77 -15.17 4.49
C THR A 20 -2.75 -14.54 5.42
N ILE A 21 -3.21 -13.62 6.26
CA ILE A 21 -2.40 -13.01 7.32
C ILE A 21 -2.72 -13.74 8.63
N PRO A 22 -1.83 -14.63 9.10
CA PRO A 22 -2.08 -15.39 10.32
C PRO A 22 -2.03 -14.48 11.54
N ARG A 23 -2.81 -14.81 12.57
CA ARG A 23 -2.86 -14.13 13.87
C ARG A 23 -3.22 -12.64 13.79
N LEU A 24 -3.86 -12.22 12.70
CA LEU A 24 -4.48 -10.91 12.58
C LEU A 24 -5.94 -11.00 13.06
N GLY A 25 -6.34 -10.10 13.96
CA GLY A 25 -7.74 -9.94 14.36
C GLY A 25 -8.20 -8.53 14.01
N LEU A 26 -9.15 -8.40 13.09
CA LEU A 26 -9.72 -7.12 12.65
C LEU A 26 -10.93 -6.75 13.52
N ASP A 27 -10.70 -6.55 14.81
CA ASP A 27 -11.71 -5.95 15.70
C ASP A 27 -11.59 -4.41 15.73
N ASP A 28 -12.64 -3.75 16.24
CA ASP A 28 -12.71 -2.29 16.33
C ASP A 28 -11.61 -1.67 17.23
N GLY A 29 -10.86 -2.48 17.98
CA GLY A 29 -9.73 -2.05 18.78
C GLY A 29 -8.39 -2.04 18.03
N GLN A 30 -8.33 -2.63 16.83
CA GLN A 30 -7.11 -2.65 16.04
C GLN A 30 -6.84 -1.26 15.40
N PRO A 31 -5.64 -0.67 15.58
CA PRO A 31 -5.31 0.64 15.03
C PRO A 31 -5.50 0.80 13.52
N ASP A 32 -5.37 -0.30 12.76
CA ASP A 32 -5.46 -0.28 11.29
C ASP A 32 -6.84 -0.73 10.78
N ALA A 33 -7.81 -1.05 11.65
CA ALA A 33 -9.12 -1.59 11.25
C ALA A 33 -9.85 -0.66 10.26
N ALA A 34 -9.77 0.66 10.48
CA ALA A 34 -10.33 1.67 9.59
C ALA A 34 -9.74 1.58 8.17
N ALA A 35 -8.43 1.35 8.05
CA ALA A 35 -7.77 1.24 6.76
C ALA A 35 -8.14 -0.06 6.01
N PHE A 36 -8.31 -1.17 6.75
CA PHE A 36 -8.84 -2.41 6.17
C PHE A 36 -10.27 -2.23 5.67
N LYS A 37 -11.11 -1.51 6.40
CA LYS A 37 -12.47 -1.17 5.97
C LYS A 37 -12.45 -0.34 4.68
N VAL A 38 -11.56 0.65 4.57
CA VAL A 38 -11.39 1.41 3.34
C VAL A 38 -11.00 0.51 2.17
N LEU A 39 -10.00 -0.37 2.33
CA LEU A 39 -9.64 -1.32 1.28
C LEU A 39 -10.79 -2.26 0.92
N GLN A 40 -11.61 -2.66 1.89
CA GLN A 40 -12.81 -3.46 1.66
C GLN A 40 -13.86 -2.70 0.84
N GLU A 41 -14.09 -1.42 1.15
CA GLU A 41 -14.98 -0.54 0.38
C GLU A 41 -14.46 -0.30 -1.05
N MET A 42 -13.13 -0.28 -1.23
CA MET A 42 -12.49 -0.28 -2.54
C MET A 42 -12.58 -1.63 -3.28
N GLY A 43 -13.06 -2.70 -2.62
CA GLY A 43 -13.32 -4.00 -3.24
C GLY A 43 -12.45 -5.16 -2.75
N LEU A 44 -11.52 -4.95 -1.81
CA LEU A 44 -10.76 -6.04 -1.21
C LEU A 44 -11.71 -7.02 -0.49
N GLY A 45 -11.70 -8.29 -0.89
CA GLY A 45 -12.40 -9.33 -0.16
C GLY A 45 -11.68 -9.61 1.16
N ILE A 46 -12.39 -9.49 2.28
CA ILE A 46 -11.87 -9.77 3.62
C ILE A 46 -12.75 -10.83 4.28
N GLU A 47 -12.13 -11.92 4.73
CA GLU A 47 -12.77 -13.04 5.41
C GLU A 47 -12.03 -13.30 6.73
N ASN A 48 -12.70 -13.10 7.86
CA ASN A 48 -12.16 -13.46 9.18
C ASN A 48 -12.15 -14.98 9.31
N LEU A 49 -10.99 -15.54 9.65
CA LEU A 49 -10.77 -16.94 9.95
C LEU A 49 -10.47 -17.11 11.45
N GLU A 50 -10.54 -18.34 11.94
CA GLU A 50 -10.14 -18.64 13.33
C GLU A 50 -8.66 -18.31 13.59
N GLU A 51 -7.79 -18.55 12.61
CA GLU A 51 -6.34 -18.37 12.74
C GLU A 51 -5.81 -17.06 12.13
N GLY A 52 -6.68 -16.16 11.66
CA GLY A 52 -6.24 -14.90 11.04
C GLY A 52 -7.25 -14.31 10.06
N VAL A 53 -6.76 -13.62 9.04
CA VAL A 53 -7.60 -12.97 8.02
C VAL A 53 -7.19 -13.43 6.65
N ARG A 54 -8.17 -13.86 5.84
CA ARG A 54 -7.98 -14.12 4.41
C ARG A 54 -8.40 -12.90 3.60
N LEU A 55 -7.55 -12.57 2.64
CA LEU A 55 -7.68 -11.46 1.71
C LEU A 55 -7.80 -11.98 0.29
N ARG A 56 -8.72 -11.40 -0.49
CA ARG A 56 -8.95 -11.74 -1.90
C ARG A 56 -8.93 -10.47 -2.75
N GLY A 57 -7.97 -10.38 -3.65
CA GLY A 57 -7.83 -9.25 -4.56
C GLY A 57 -9.01 -9.18 -5.54
N PRO A 58 -9.63 -8.01 -5.74
CA PRO A 58 -10.73 -7.87 -6.68
C PRO A 58 -10.26 -7.92 -8.13
N ALA A 59 -11.18 -8.17 -9.07
CA ALA A 59 -10.86 -8.05 -10.50
C ALA A 59 -10.50 -6.61 -10.90
N GLN A 60 -11.16 -5.64 -10.27
CA GLN A 60 -10.90 -4.21 -10.39
C GLN A 60 -11.08 -3.56 -9.02
N LEU A 61 -10.12 -2.72 -8.62
CA LEU A 61 -10.23 -1.92 -7.41
C LEU A 61 -11.05 -0.65 -7.72
N HIS A 62 -11.95 -0.28 -6.83
CA HIS A 62 -12.86 0.85 -7.02
C HIS A 62 -12.40 2.09 -6.27
N ALA A 63 -12.50 3.24 -6.90
CA ALA A 63 -12.32 4.51 -6.20
C ALA A 63 -13.56 4.83 -5.35
N ILE A 64 -13.34 5.22 -4.09
CA ILE A 64 -14.42 5.63 -3.17
C ILE A 64 -14.49 7.15 -2.97
N GLY A 65 -13.77 7.91 -3.78
CA GLY A 65 -13.73 9.38 -3.73
C GLY A 65 -12.71 9.90 -2.73
N THR A 66 -13.17 10.45 -1.61
CA THR A 66 -12.32 11.07 -0.58
C THR A 66 -12.16 10.15 0.63
N ILE A 67 -10.93 9.91 1.06
CA ILE A 67 -10.58 9.11 2.23
C ILE A 67 -9.92 10.01 3.26
N ASP A 68 -10.56 10.14 4.42
CA ASP A 68 -9.98 10.85 5.56
C ASP A 68 -9.01 9.96 6.33
N CYS A 69 -7.75 10.38 6.38
CA CYS A 69 -6.66 9.66 7.03
C CYS A 69 -6.28 10.22 8.40
N ASP A 70 -7.00 11.22 8.95
CA ASP A 70 -6.65 11.84 10.25
C ASP A 70 -6.60 10.81 11.40
N GLY A 71 -7.54 9.87 11.42
CA GLY A 71 -7.58 8.76 12.38
C GLY A 71 -6.67 7.56 12.04
N MET A 72 -6.03 7.56 10.88
CA MET A 72 -5.18 6.46 10.39
C MET A 72 -3.97 6.97 9.57
N PRO A 73 -3.16 7.90 10.11
CA PRO A 73 -2.15 8.60 9.32
C PRO A 73 -1.07 7.66 8.78
N ASP A 74 -0.75 6.59 9.52
CA ASP A 74 0.23 5.59 9.11
C ASP A 74 -0.26 4.69 7.97
N ALA A 75 -1.56 4.70 7.66
CA ALA A 75 -2.17 3.95 6.56
C ALA A 75 -2.05 4.64 5.20
N ALA A 76 -1.90 5.97 5.19
CA ALA A 76 -1.91 6.77 3.97
C ALA A 76 -0.90 6.31 2.89
N PRO A 77 0.34 5.87 3.22
CA PRO A 77 1.25 5.33 2.20
C PRO A 77 0.68 4.11 1.47
N ALA A 78 0.06 3.19 2.20
CA ALA A 78 -0.52 1.97 1.62
C ALA A 78 -1.79 2.29 0.81
N LEU A 79 -2.63 3.20 1.30
CA LEU A 79 -3.83 3.66 0.59
C LEU A 79 -3.49 4.45 -0.68
N ALA A 80 -2.40 5.23 -0.67
CA ALA A 80 -1.93 5.93 -1.86
C ALA A 80 -1.48 4.96 -2.97
N VAL A 81 -0.83 3.86 -2.60
CA VAL A 81 -0.46 2.79 -3.53
C VAL A 81 -1.71 2.09 -4.08
N ALA A 82 -2.70 1.78 -3.22
CA ALA A 82 -3.97 1.21 -3.67
C ALA A 82 -4.70 2.13 -4.67
N ALA A 83 -4.75 3.43 -4.36
CA ALA A 83 -5.37 4.44 -5.21
C ALA A 83 -4.74 4.54 -6.62
N CYS A 84 -3.46 4.20 -6.80
CA CYS A 84 -2.83 4.19 -8.12
C CYS A 84 -3.45 3.15 -9.08
N PHE A 85 -4.16 2.15 -8.55
CA PHE A 85 -4.75 1.05 -9.31
C PHE A 85 -6.28 1.00 -9.25
N ALA A 86 -6.91 2.00 -8.64
CA ALA A 86 -8.36 2.16 -8.64
C ALA A 86 -8.88 2.51 -10.05
N ASP A 87 -10.19 2.40 -10.27
CA ASP A 87 -10.86 2.78 -11.53
C ASP A 87 -11.25 4.27 -11.60
N GLY A 88 -10.85 5.08 -10.61
CA GLY A 88 -11.18 6.49 -10.54
C GLY A 88 -10.26 7.29 -9.63
N GLN A 89 -10.40 8.61 -9.67
CA GLN A 89 -9.62 9.52 -8.83
C GLN A 89 -9.92 9.26 -7.35
N THR A 90 -8.86 9.24 -6.53
CA THR A 90 -8.95 9.16 -5.07
C THR A 90 -8.25 10.36 -4.43
N ARG A 91 -8.88 10.97 -3.43
CA ARG A 91 -8.29 12.05 -2.62
C ARG A 91 -8.03 11.52 -1.21
N LEU A 92 -6.81 11.65 -0.72
CA LEU A 92 -6.46 11.37 0.68
C LEU A 92 -6.34 12.70 1.43
N THR A 93 -7.14 12.88 2.49
CA THR A 93 -7.17 14.09 3.34
C THR A 93 -6.70 13.76 4.75
N GLY A 94 -6.63 14.78 5.64
CA GLY A 94 -6.23 14.57 7.04
C GLY A 94 -4.74 14.25 7.20
N LEU A 95 -3.90 14.63 6.21
CA LEU A 95 -2.48 14.27 6.19
C LEU A 95 -1.56 15.29 6.86
N GLY A 96 -2.09 16.32 7.53
CA GLY A 96 -1.27 17.39 8.12
C GLY A 96 -0.20 16.85 9.09
N THR A 97 -0.53 15.81 9.86
CA THR A 97 0.44 15.18 10.78
C THR A 97 1.58 14.44 10.08
N LEU A 98 1.41 14.03 8.81
CA LEU A 98 2.40 13.29 8.04
C LEU A 98 3.60 14.15 7.63
N ARG A 99 3.43 15.47 7.56
CA ARG A 99 4.52 16.40 7.21
C ARG A 99 5.63 16.48 8.26
N HIS A 100 5.33 16.05 9.49
CA HIS A 100 6.22 16.14 10.65
C HIS A 100 6.63 14.76 11.18
N LYS A 101 6.57 13.71 10.34
CA LYS A 101 7.01 12.35 10.68
C LYS A 101 8.50 12.19 10.40
N GLU A 102 8.93 10.96 10.14
CA GLU A 102 10.32 10.61 9.82
C GLU A 102 10.84 11.37 8.60
N SER A 103 9.94 11.62 7.64
CA SER A 103 10.07 12.57 6.53
C SER A 103 8.82 13.44 6.43
N ASP A 104 8.82 14.44 5.54
CA ASP A 104 7.56 15.00 5.05
C ASP A 104 6.90 13.94 4.14
N ARG A 105 6.13 13.04 4.75
CA ARG A 105 5.55 11.88 4.05
C ARG A 105 4.61 12.31 2.93
N VAL A 106 3.95 13.47 3.02
CA VAL A 106 3.09 13.97 1.94
C VAL A 106 3.93 14.24 0.70
N MET A 107 5.02 14.99 0.87
CA MET A 107 5.97 15.27 -0.22
C MET A 107 6.64 13.98 -0.72
N THR A 108 7.06 13.10 0.19
CA THR A 108 7.74 11.84 -0.16
C THR A 108 6.83 10.90 -0.97
N ILE A 109 5.59 10.70 -0.54
CA ILE A 109 4.64 9.84 -1.25
C ILE A 109 4.39 10.39 -2.66
N ALA A 110 4.06 11.68 -2.78
CA ALA A 110 3.81 12.29 -4.07
C ALA A 110 5.03 12.23 -5.00
N GLY A 111 6.21 12.56 -4.46
CA GLY A 111 7.46 12.58 -5.23
C GLY A 111 7.86 11.20 -5.74
N GLU A 112 7.80 10.17 -4.89
CA GLU A 112 8.23 8.82 -5.27
C GLU A 112 7.19 8.07 -6.10
N LEU A 113 5.88 8.28 -5.86
CA LEU A 113 4.84 7.78 -6.77
C LEU A 113 4.93 8.45 -8.14
N GLY A 114 5.14 9.77 -8.19
CA GLY A 114 5.37 10.50 -9.43
C GLY A 114 6.61 10.01 -10.18
N ARG A 115 7.71 9.75 -9.46
CA ARG A 115 8.93 9.13 -10.02
C ARG A 115 8.64 7.75 -10.61
N ALA A 116 7.75 6.97 -10.00
CA ALA A 116 7.32 5.66 -10.49
C ALA A 116 6.35 5.74 -11.70
N GLY A 117 5.89 6.94 -12.07
CA GLY A 117 5.03 7.22 -13.21
C GLY A 117 3.55 7.42 -12.88
N ALA A 118 3.18 7.53 -11.60
CA ALA A 118 1.80 7.82 -11.20
C ALA A 118 1.44 9.30 -11.38
N ASP A 119 0.18 9.59 -11.69
CA ASP A 119 -0.37 10.94 -11.62
C ASP A 119 -0.86 11.21 -10.19
N VAL A 120 -0.06 11.99 -9.46
CA VAL A 120 -0.33 12.41 -8.09
C VAL A 120 -0.05 13.91 -7.96
N ALA A 121 -1.00 14.64 -7.40
CA ALA A 121 -0.89 16.05 -7.10
C ALA A 121 -1.03 16.30 -5.60
N ILE A 122 -0.32 17.30 -5.08
CA ILE A 122 -0.51 17.81 -3.73
C ILE A 122 -1.43 19.03 -3.81
N GLU A 123 -2.52 19.01 -3.06
CA GLU A 123 -3.45 20.15 -2.93
C GLU A 123 -3.59 20.51 -1.45
N GLY A 124 -2.87 21.54 -1.01
CA GLY A 124 -2.73 21.81 0.42
C GLY A 124 -1.97 20.67 1.10
N ASP A 125 -2.61 19.97 2.03
CA ASP A 125 -2.07 18.77 2.67
C ASP A 125 -2.63 17.47 2.07
N ASP A 126 -3.50 17.56 1.07
CA ASP A 126 -4.12 16.39 0.46
C ASP A 126 -3.23 15.79 -0.63
N LEU A 127 -3.38 14.48 -0.83
CA LEU A 127 -2.91 13.78 -2.03
C LEU A 127 -4.08 13.51 -2.95
N VAL A 128 -4.00 13.97 -4.20
CA VAL A 128 -4.98 13.68 -5.25
C VAL A 128 -4.34 12.75 -6.28
N ILE A 129 -4.80 11.51 -6.31
CA ILE A 129 -4.23 10.43 -7.14
C ILE A 129 -5.20 10.11 -8.26
N ARG A 130 -4.72 10.18 -9.50
CA ARG A 130 -5.49 9.88 -10.71
C ARG A 130 -4.89 8.62 -11.33
N PRO A 131 -5.63 7.50 -11.37
CA PRO A 131 -5.12 6.28 -11.97
C PRO A 131 -4.74 6.47 -13.43
N VAL A 132 -3.51 6.09 -13.77
CA VAL A 132 -2.98 6.07 -15.13
C VAL A 132 -2.22 4.75 -15.32
N PRO A 133 -2.05 4.27 -16.56
CA PRO A 133 -1.18 3.13 -16.81
C PRO A 133 0.23 3.41 -16.30
N LEU A 134 0.71 2.61 -15.35
CA LEU A 134 2.06 2.75 -14.82
C LEU A 134 3.06 2.01 -15.71
N PRO A 135 4.24 2.62 -15.98
CA PRO A 135 5.25 2.00 -16.83
C PRO A 135 6.00 0.89 -16.11
N ASP A 136 6.22 -0.25 -16.76
CA ASP A 136 7.18 -1.27 -16.31
C ASP A 136 8.59 -0.91 -16.80
N LEU A 137 9.16 0.14 -16.21
CA LEU A 137 10.51 0.64 -16.53
C LEU A 137 11.37 0.73 -15.26
N PRO A 138 12.68 0.46 -15.32
CA PRO A 138 13.54 0.59 -14.15
C PRO A 138 13.43 1.97 -13.48
N VAL A 139 13.14 1.98 -12.19
CA VAL A 139 13.12 3.18 -11.34
C VAL A 139 13.66 2.84 -9.96
N THR A 140 14.57 3.68 -9.47
CA THR A 140 15.04 3.59 -8.08
C THR A 140 14.30 4.62 -7.24
N ILE A 141 13.52 4.14 -6.28
CA ILE A 141 12.84 4.97 -5.28
C ILE A 141 13.76 5.27 -4.11
N GLN A 142 13.59 6.45 -3.52
CA GLN A 142 14.26 6.83 -2.28
C GLN A 142 13.39 6.51 -1.08
N THR A 143 13.98 5.97 -0.01
CA THR A 143 13.23 5.61 1.22
C THR A 143 13.10 6.76 2.20
N TRP A 144 14.00 7.75 2.12
CA TRP A 144 14.03 8.91 3.02
C TRP A 144 14.12 8.52 4.51
N ASP A 145 14.80 7.41 4.82
CA ASP A 145 14.87 6.79 6.15
C ASP A 145 13.48 6.48 6.77
N ASP A 146 12.47 6.31 5.91
CA ASP A 146 11.09 6.05 6.29
C ASP A 146 10.67 4.64 5.88
N HIS A 147 10.58 3.77 6.89
CA HIS A 147 10.23 2.37 6.70
C HIS A 147 8.84 2.17 6.05
N ARG A 148 7.89 3.08 6.29
CA ARG A 148 6.53 2.95 5.71
C ARG A 148 6.52 3.30 4.24
N ILE A 149 7.31 4.29 3.83
CA ILE A 149 7.51 4.63 2.43
C ILE A 149 8.19 3.48 1.69
N ALA A 150 9.25 2.91 2.28
CA ALA A 150 9.94 1.76 1.71
C ALA A 150 8.99 0.57 1.51
N MET A 151 8.20 0.20 2.53
CA MET A 151 7.25 -0.91 2.43
C MET A 151 6.13 -0.64 1.41
N ALA A 152 5.53 0.57 1.41
CA ALA A 152 4.46 0.92 0.48
C ALA A 152 4.93 0.84 -0.98
N LEU A 153 6.08 1.45 -1.29
CA LEU A 153 6.57 1.50 -2.65
C LEU A 153 7.16 0.15 -3.11
N ALA A 154 7.63 -0.69 -2.18
CA ALA A 154 7.93 -2.09 -2.50
C ALA A 154 6.66 -2.86 -2.91
N VAL A 155 5.54 -2.63 -2.22
CA VAL A 155 4.23 -3.19 -2.59
C VAL A 155 3.77 -2.70 -3.97
N LEU A 156 3.92 -1.41 -4.27
CA LEU A 156 3.66 -0.86 -5.62
C LEU A 156 4.40 -1.66 -6.71
N GLY A 157 5.66 -2.02 -6.44
CA GLY A 157 6.52 -2.78 -7.35
C GLY A 157 5.99 -4.15 -7.72
N LEU A 158 5.15 -4.78 -6.87
CA LEU A 158 4.56 -6.09 -7.15
C LEU A 158 3.65 -6.08 -8.38
N ARG A 159 2.98 -4.96 -8.68
CA ARG A 159 2.11 -4.81 -9.87
C ARG A 159 2.72 -3.93 -10.95
N ARG A 160 3.47 -2.89 -10.56
CA ARG A 160 4.11 -1.97 -11.52
C ARG A 160 5.32 -2.59 -12.24
N GLY A 161 6.04 -3.51 -11.59
CA GLY A 161 7.33 -4.01 -12.08
C GLY A 161 8.45 -2.97 -11.95
N GLY A 162 9.70 -3.33 -12.25
CA GLY A 162 10.83 -2.40 -12.41
C GLY A 162 11.21 -1.48 -11.23
N ILE A 163 10.75 -1.70 -10.00
CA ILE A 163 11.13 -0.87 -8.84
C ILE A 163 12.35 -1.45 -8.13
N SER A 164 13.31 -0.58 -7.80
CA SER A 164 14.42 -0.86 -6.88
C SER A 164 14.41 0.15 -5.72
N VAL A 165 14.77 -0.28 -4.50
CA VAL A 165 14.73 0.56 -3.29
C VAL A 165 16.15 0.92 -2.86
N SER A 166 16.46 2.21 -2.66
CA SER A 166 17.85 2.66 -2.44
C SER A 166 18.45 2.30 -1.08
N ASP A 167 17.64 2.28 -0.01
CA ASP A 167 18.05 1.85 1.33
C ASP A 167 17.01 0.87 1.91
N PRO A 168 17.05 -0.40 1.51
CA PRO A 168 16.10 -1.38 2.00
C PRO A 168 16.24 -1.66 3.51
N GLY A 169 17.37 -1.32 4.13
CA GLY A 169 17.62 -1.59 5.56
C GLY A 169 16.68 -0.85 6.51
N CYS A 170 16.12 0.30 6.11
CA CYS A 170 15.29 1.13 6.97
C CYS A 170 14.04 0.41 7.50
N VAL A 171 13.52 -0.60 6.78
CA VAL A 171 12.34 -1.37 7.20
C VAL A 171 12.55 -2.12 8.51
N ALA A 172 13.81 -2.44 8.87
CA ALA A 172 14.15 -3.16 10.09
C ALA A 172 13.73 -2.41 11.37
N LYS A 173 13.46 -1.11 11.28
CA LYS A 173 12.90 -0.30 12.36
C LYS A 173 11.56 -0.84 12.89
N SER A 174 10.73 -1.39 12.00
CA SER A 174 9.40 -1.92 12.36
C SER A 174 9.16 -3.36 11.92
N TYR A 175 9.86 -3.83 10.89
CA TYR A 175 9.62 -5.13 10.27
C TYR A 175 10.90 -5.71 9.62
N PRO A 176 11.83 -6.25 10.42
CA PRO A 176 13.08 -6.82 9.90
C PRO A 176 12.91 -7.89 8.82
N MET A 177 11.85 -8.69 8.92
CA MET A 177 11.57 -9.81 7.99
C MET A 177 10.83 -9.38 6.71
N PHE A 178 10.55 -8.09 6.53
CA PHE A 178 9.69 -7.60 5.44
C PHE A 178 10.14 -8.08 4.06
N TRP A 179 11.43 -7.97 3.74
CA TRP A 179 11.94 -8.36 2.41
C TRP A 179 11.89 -9.86 2.17
N GLU A 180 12.06 -10.67 3.21
CA GLU A 180 11.94 -12.13 3.12
C GLU A 180 10.48 -12.52 2.84
N ASP A 181 9.54 -11.94 3.59
CA ASP A 181 8.10 -12.15 3.39
C ASP A 181 7.64 -11.66 2.00
N LEU A 182 8.15 -10.51 1.54
CA LEU A 182 7.85 -9.97 0.21
C LEU A 182 8.36 -10.90 -0.90
N THR A 183 9.58 -11.43 -0.74
CA THR A 183 10.18 -12.37 -1.70
C THR A 183 9.38 -13.66 -1.79
N ARG A 184 8.92 -14.18 -0.64
CA ARG A 184 8.04 -15.36 -0.58
C ARG A 184 6.75 -15.14 -1.36
N LEU A 185 6.10 -13.99 -1.12
CA LEU A 185 4.87 -13.61 -1.80
C LEU A 185 5.05 -13.51 -3.32
N TYR A 186 6.17 -12.92 -3.77
CA TYR A 186 6.51 -12.83 -5.20
C TYR A 186 6.79 -14.20 -5.84
N GLY A 187 7.47 -15.10 -5.13
CA GLY A 187 7.76 -16.46 -5.60
C GLY A 187 6.51 -17.32 -5.76
N GLU A 188 5.54 -17.19 -4.84
CA GLU A 188 4.26 -17.90 -4.91
C GLU A 188 3.39 -17.39 -6.08
N ALA A 189 3.35 -16.08 -6.32
CA ALA A 189 2.59 -15.48 -7.43
C ALA A 189 3.05 -16.01 -8.81
N ARG A 190 4.36 -16.20 -9.02
CA ARG A 190 4.89 -16.72 -10.29
C ARG A 190 4.74 -18.24 -10.45
N SER A 191 4.59 -18.97 -9.35
CA SER A 191 4.40 -20.43 -9.38
C SER A 191 2.96 -20.81 -9.77
N GLY A 192 1.99 -19.90 -9.53
CA GLY A 192 0.59 -20.05 -9.95
C GLY A 192 0.36 -19.85 -11.46
N ASP A 193 1.27 -19.18 -12.16
CA ASP A 193 1.22 -18.96 -13.62
C ASP A 193 1.78 -20.14 -14.45
N THR A 194 2.12 -21.27 -13.80
CA THR A 194 2.64 -22.48 -14.46
C THR A 194 1.68 -23.67 -14.46
N ALA A 195 0.36 -23.44 -14.37
CA ALA A 195 -0.66 -24.48 -14.50
C ALA A 195 -1.46 -24.37 -15.80
#